data_AF-W2SJ76-F1
#
_entry.id   AF-W2SJ76-F1
#
_cell.length_a   1.000
_cell.length_b   1.000
_cell.length_c   1.000
_cell.angle_alpha   90.00
_cell.angle_beta   90.00
_cell.angle_gamma   90.00
#
_symmetry.space_group_name_H-M   'P 1'
#
loop_
_entity.id
_entity.type
_entity.pdbx_description
1 polymer ?
#
loop_
_entity_poly.entity_id
_entity_poly.type
_entity_poly.pdbx_seq_one_letter_code
_entity_poly.pdbx_strand_id
1 'polypeptide(L)'
;MSMLQAELTETTVEDKLRRITTFFTAKSFEDINMTFDLNADINVDRAYFLEMMSGALTYHFGIETDATALENFQTLGDIAEYINSNQSM
;
A
#
# COMPACT_ATOMS: atom_id res chain seq x y z
N MET A 1 11.64 22.63 18.64
CA MET A 1 11.96 21.50 17.72
C MET A 1 11.14 20.28 18.14
N SER A 2 9.81 20.38 18.14
CA SER A 2 8.93 19.31 18.67
C SER A 2 7.55 19.23 18.02
N MET A 3 7.14 20.20 17.18
CA MET A 3 5.88 20.11 16.42
C MET A 3 6.03 19.31 15.12
N LEU A 4 7.13 19.49 14.38
CA LEU A 4 7.40 18.76 13.13
C LEU A 4 7.64 17.25 13.34
N GLN A 5 8.02 16.82 14.54
CA GLN A 5 8.31 15.42 14.81
C GLN A 5 7.05 14.62 15.19
N ALA A 6 5.97 15.28 15.60
CA ALA A 6 4.69 14.66 15.92
C ALA A 6 3.77 14.51 14.70
N GLU A 7 3.89 15.36 13.67
CA GLU A 7 3.17 15.19 12.40
C GLU A 7 3.68 14.01 11.55
N LEU A 8 4.88 13.50 11.85
CA LEU A 8 5.55 12.47 11.05
C LEU A 8 5.45 11.04 11.63
N THR A 9 4.77 10.86 12.77
CA THR A 9 4.77 9.60 13.51
C THR A 9 3.54 8.71 13.29
N GLU A 10 2.46 9.23 12.72
CA GLU A 10 1.29 8.42 12.35
C GLU A 10 0.91 8.63 10.88
N THR A 11 1.66 7.99 9.97
CA THR A 11 1.25 7.89 8.57
C THR A 11 0.03 6.99 8.47
N THR A 12 -1.05 7.49 7.89
CA THR A 12 -2.30 6.75 7.67
C THR A 12 -2.08 5.48 6.82
N VAL A 13 -3.06 4.57 6.78
CA VAL A 13 -3.02 3.40 5.86
C VAL A 13 -2.79 3.87 4.43
N GLU A 14 -3.50 4.91 4.02
CA GLU A 14 -3.35 5.54 2.71
C GLU A 14 -1.93 6.04 2.45
N ASP A 15 -1.34 6.82 3.37
CA ASP A 15 0.02 7.36 3.18
C ASP A 15 1.06 6.25 3.07
N LYS A 16 0.94 5.21 3.89
CA LYS A 16 1.84 4.04 3.83
C LYS A 16 1.73 3.35 2.47
N LEU A 17 0.52 3.05 2.02
CA LEU A 17 0.28 2.41 0.73
C LEU A 17 0.80 3.24 -0.43
N ARG A 18 0.45 4.54 -0.47
CA ARG A 18 0.94 5.47 -1.50
C ARG A 18 2.46 5.48 -1.54
N ARG A 19 3.12 5.53 -0.37
CA ARG A 19 4.58 5.54 -0.27
C ARG A 19 5.21 4.23 -0.75
N ILE A 20 4.65 3.08 -0.39
CA ILE A 20 5.12 1.78 -0.90
C ILE A 20 4.97 1.73 -2.43
N THR A 21 3.86 2.22 -2.98
CA THR A 21 3.60 2.20 -4.42
C THR A 21 4.59 3.04 -5.22
N THR A 22 5.14 4.14 -4.67
CA THR A 22 6.18 4.95 -5.35
C THR A 22 7.41 4.16 -5.77
N PHE A 23 7.72 3.03 -5.12
CA PHE A 23 8.86 2.18 -5.51
C PHE A 23 8.59 1.35 -6.79
N PHE A 24 7.32 1.22 -7.19
CA PHE A 24 6.89 0.34 -8.27
C PHE A 24 6.30 1.10 -9.47
N THR A 25 6.25 2.42 -9.40
CA THR A 25 5.71 3.29 -10.45
C THR A 25 6.63 4.47 -10.72
N ALA A 26 6.43 5.17 -11.83
CA ALA A 26 7.08 6.43 -12.13
C ALA A 26 6.32 7.64 -11.56
N LYS A 27 5.10 7.42 -11.04
CA LYS A 27 4.28 8.48 -10.42
C LYS A 27 4.89 8.94 -9.10
N SER A 28 4.74 10.24 -8.82
CA SER A 28 5.14 10.81 -7.53
C SER A 28 4.12 10.45 -6.45
N PHE A 29 4.50 10.60 -5.17
CA PHE A 29 3.58 10.38 -4.05
C PHE A 29 2.27 11.19 -4.18
N GLU A 30 2.36 12.42 -4.68
CA GLU A 30 1.22 13.33 -4.87
C GLU A 30 0.26 12.85 -5.96
N ASP A 31 0.74 12.11 -6.95
CA ASP A 31 -0.04 11.58 -8.08
C ASP A 31 -0.67 10.20 -7.80
N ILE A 32 -0.31 9.58 -6.67
CA ILE A 32 -0.84 8.28 -6.25
C ILE A 32 -1.98 8.52 -5.25
N ASN A 33 -3.13 7.88 -5.46
CA ASN A 33 -4.28 7.94 -4.57
C ASN A 33 -4.93 6.55 -4.45
N MET A 34 -6.02 6.41 -3.70
CA MET A 34 -6.68 5.11 -3.51
C MET A 34 -7.32 4.53 -4.78
N THR A 35 -7.54 5.34 -5.81
CA THR A 35 -8.01 4.85 -7.13
C THR A 35 -6.88 4.43 -8.06
N PHE A 36 -5.63 4.45 -7.60
CA PHE A 36 -4.46 4.02 -8.38
C PHE A 36 -4.61 2.57 -8.85
N ASP A 37 -4.40 2.34 -10.14
CA ASP A 37 -4.63 1.05 -10.79
C ASP A 37 -3.40 0.13 -10.66
N LEU A 38 -3.58 -1.01 -10.00
CA LEU A 38 -2.52 -1.99 -9.75
C LEU A 38 -2.09 -2.80 -10.98
N ASN A 39 -2.75 -2.61 -12.12
CA ASN A 39 -2.41 -3.24 -13.41
C ASN A 39 -1.84 -2.22 -14.39
N ALA A 40 -2.44 -1.04 -14.48
CA ALA A 40 -2.11 -0.08 -15.52
C ALA A 40 -1.01 0.91 -15.10
N ASP A 41 -0.90 1.22 -13.80
CA ASP A 41 -0.02 2.29 -13.32
C ASP A 41 1.32 1.77 -12.75
N ILE A 42 1.53 0.46 -12.75
CA ILE A 42 2.74 -0.20 -12.22
C ILE A 42 3.74 -0.44 -13.35
N ASN A 43 5.02 -0.21 -13.06
CA ASN A 43 6.14 -0.36 -14.01
C ASN A 43 6.98 -1.63 -13.79
N VAL A 44 6.53 -2.51 -12.91
CA VAL A 44 7.13 -3.81 -12.61
C VAL A 44 6.15 -4.93 -12.93
N ASP A 45 6.62 -6.17 -12.92
CA ASP A 45 5.74 -7.35 -13.04
C ASP A 45 4.71 -7.37 -11.90
N ARG A 46 3.45 -7.69 -12.24
CA ARG A 46 2.35 -7.72 -11.28
C ARG A 46 2.58 -8.74 -10.17
N ALA A 47 3.07 -9.94 -10.48
CA ALA A 47 3.34 -10.96 -9.46
C ALA A 47 4.41 -10.48 -8.47
N TYR A 48 5.46 -9.84 -8.98
CA TYR A 48 6.50 -9.23 -8.13
C TYR A 48 5.95 -8.12 -7.25
N PHE A 49 5.10 -7.24 -7.79
CA PHE A 49 4.43 -6.21 -7.00
C PHE A 49 3.59 -6.82 -5.87
N LEU A 50 2.77 -7.84 -6.17
CA LEU A 50 1.91 -8.49 -5.18
C LEU A 50 2.72 -9.18 -4.08
N GLU A 51 3.81 -9.85 -4.42
CA GLU A 51 4.73 -10.47 -3.45
C GLU A 51 5.36 -9.44 -2.51
N MET A 52 5.86 -8.33 -3.08
CA MET A 52 6.43 -7.25 -2.29
C MET A 52 5.36 -6.56 -1.42
N MET A 53 4.16 -6.36 -1.96
CA MET A 53 3.04 -5.77 -1.23
C MET A 53 2.60 -6.65 -0.06
N SER A 54 2.46 -7.97 -0.25
CA SER A 54 2.09 -8.88 0.85
C SER A 54 3.12 -8.86 1.98
N GLY A 55 4.41 -8.79 1.65
CA GLY A 55 5.49 -8.59 2.62
C GLY A 55 5.38 -7.27 3.37
N ALA A 56 5.07 -6.19 2.65
CA ALA A 56 4.85 -4.87 3.24
C ALA A 56 3.62 -4.83 4.16
N LEU A 57 2.53 -5.53 3.80
CA LEU A 57 1.35 -5.67 4.65
C LEU A 57 1.66 -6.38 5.97
N THR A 58 2.43 -7.45 5.89
CA THR A 58 2.91 -8.18 7.08
C THR A 58 3.76 -7.27 7.95
N TYR A 59 4.75 -6.59 7.37
CA TYR A 59 5.72 -5.80 8.12
C TYR A 59 5.15 -4.50 8.72
N HIS A 60 4.33 -3.76 7.97
CA HIS A 60 3.85 -2.43 8.37
C HIS A 60 2.47 -2.43 9.05
N PHE A 61 1.69 -3.50 8.88
CA PHE A 61 0.33 -3.61 9.40
C PHE A 61 0.08 -4.87 10.23
N GLY A 62 1.04 -5.81 10.28
CA GLY A 62 0.90 -7.05 11.05
C GLY A 62 -0.09 -8.05 10.45
N ILE A 63 -0.43 -7.90 9.16
CA ILE A 63 -1.40 -8.74 8.48
C ILE A 63 -0.68 -9.87 7.76
N GLU A 64 -0.85 -11.10 8.24
CA GLU A 64 -0.35 -12.29 7.57
C GLU A 64 -1.16 -12.56 6.30
N THR A 65 -0.56 -12.33 5.14
CA THR A 65 -1.19 -12.47 3.82
C THR A 65 -0.15 -12.86 2.78
N ASP A 66 -0.59 -13.33 1.62
CA ASP A 66 0.27 -13.66 0.48
C ASP A 66 -0.18 -12.94 -0.80
N ALA A 67 0.60 -13.11 -1.88
CA ALA A 67 0.30 -12.52 -3.18
C ALA A 67 -1.02 -13.03 -3.78
N THR A 68 -1.41 -14.28 -3.48
CA THR A 68 -2.65 -14.91 -3.98
C THR A 68 -3.88 -14.22 -3.40
N ALA A 69 -3.83 -13.86 -2.11
CA ALA A 69 -4.91 -13.11 -1.46
C ALA A 69 -5.13 -11.72 -2.09
N LEU A 70 -4.08 -11.13 -2.66
CA LEU A 70 -4.11 -9.81 -3.29
C LEU A 70 -4.38 -9.87 -4.81
N GLU A 71 -4.45 -11.07 -5.41
CA GLU A 71 -4.49 -11.24 -6.88
C GLU A 71 -5.70 -10.55 -7.54
N ASN A 72 -6.84 -10.57 -6.84
CA ASN A 72 -8.10 -10.00 -7.32
C ASN A 72 -8.21 -8.48 -7.09
N PHE A 73 -7.22 -7.86 -6.43
CA PHE A 73 -7.27 -6.43 -6.14
C PHE A 73 -6.88 -5.62 -7.38
N GLN A 74 -7.68 -4.61 -7.69
CA GLN A 74 -7.52 -3.75 -8.85
C GLN A 74 -6.95 -2.39 -8.46
N THR A 75 -7.21 -1.93 -7.23
CA THR A 75 -6.82 -0.59 -6.77
C THR A 75 -6.12 -0.60 -5.41
N LEU A 76 -5.43 0.49 -5.07
CA LEU A 76 -4.92 0.69 -3.71
C LEU A 76 -6.04 0.76 -2.67
N GLY A 77 -7.25 1.20 -3.07
CA GLY A 77 -8.44 1.19 -2.24
C GLY A 77 -8.81 -0.21 -1.77
N ASP A 78 -8.76 -1.20 -2.67
CA ASP A 78 -9.04 -2.60 -2.32
C ASP A 78 -8.08 -3.11 -1.24
N ILE A 79 -6.80 -2.74 -1.34
CA ILE A 79 -5.78 -3.07 -0.32
C ILE A 79 -6.09 -2.34 1.00
N ALA A 80 -6.47 -1.06 0.94
CA ALA A 80 -6.81 -0.30 2.14
C ALA A 80 -8.03 -0.88 2.87
N GLU A 81 -9.07 -1.28 2.13
CA GLU A 81 -10.24 -1.97 2.66
C GLU A 81 -9.89 -3.31 3.30
N TYR A 82 -9.01 -4.08 2.66
CA TYR A 82 -8.49 -5.32 3.21
C TYR A 82 -7.75 -5.09 4.54
N ILE A 83 -6.91 -4.06 4.62
CA ILE A 83 -6.20 -3.71 5.86
C ILE A 83 -7.20 -3.34 6.96
N ASN A 84 -8.14 -2.44 6.67
CA ASN A 84 -9.12 -1.97 7.65
C ASN A 84 -10.00 -3.11 8.18
N SER A 85 -10.33 -4.08 7.33
CA SER A 85 -11.11 -5.25 7.72
C SER A 85 -10.34 -6.18 8.68
N ASN A 86 -9.02 -6.27 8.52
CA ASN A 86 -8.15 -7.10 9.37
C ASN A 86 -7.74 -6.38 10.68
N GLN A 87 -7.75 -5.04 10.71
CA GLN A 87 -7.44 -4.26 11.91
C GLN A 87 -8.64 -4.02 12.82
N SER A 88 -9.85 -4.29 12.34
CA SER A 88 -11.10 -4.15 13.12
C SER A 88 -11.44 -5.38 13.97
N MET A 89 -10.55 -6.37 14.05
CA MET A 89 -10.69 -7.60 14.84
C MET A 89 -9.80 -7.63 16.08
#